data_AF-A0AAU0P386-F1
#
_entry.id   AF-A0AAU0P386-F1
#
_cell.length_a   1.000
_cell.length_b   1.000
_cell.length_c   1.000
_cell.angle_alpha   90.00
_cell.angle_beta   90.00
_cell.angle_gamma   90.00
#
_symmetry.space_group_name_H-M   'P 1'
#
loop_
_entity.id
_entity.type
_entity.pdbx_description
1 polymer ?
#
loop_
_entity_poly.entity_id
_entity_poly.type
_entity_poly.pdbx_seq_one_letter_code
_entity_poly.pdbx_strand_id
1 'polypeptide(L)'
;MLSTKEIAEMFNVPKTTLYGWKTERPKVYEYLATADEQFLKYREVNILLDRYIQSVVNIDIFEYKELEYILQLNQENLKIEDLENFHLKFIEKSIKIEKEPKTNALNIYKKLENLNLIEKYILNERLKTVSEKIKTKKDEKESLIKHYLKEFIKN
;
A
#
# COMPACT_ATOMS: atom_id res chain seq x y z
N MET A 1 10.96 -20.60 13.50
CA MET A 1 9.64 -20.95 14.08
C MET A 1 9.49 -20.36 15.47
N LEU A 2 8.36 -19.70 15.72
CA LEU A 2 7.95 -19.18 17.02
C LEU A 2 7.70 -20.31 18.02
N SER A 3 8.13 -20.09 19.26
CA SER A 3 7.76 -20.90 20.41
C SER A 3 6.30 -20.69 20.80
N THR A 4 5.71 -21.63 21.55
CA THR A 4 4.35 -21.51 22.09
C THR A 4 4.15 -20.26 22.95
N LYS A 5 5.22 -19.75 23.58
CA LYS A 5 5.17 -18.49 24.35
C LYS A 5 5.05 -17.29 23.42
N GLU A 6 5.87 -17.23 22.37
CA GLU A 6 5.86 -16.12 21.42
C GLU A 6 4.56 -16.08 20.61
N ILE A 7 4.01 -17.24 20.23
CA ILE A 7 2.68 -17.33 19.59
C ILE A 7 1.59 -16.78 20.53
N ALA A 8 1.63 -17.15 21.81
CA ALA A 8 0.64 -16.70 22.79
C ALA A 8 0.64 -15.18 22.96
N GLU A 9 1.83 -14.58 23.01
CA GLU A 9 2.01 -13.14 23.14
C GLU A 9 1.61 -12.40 21.85
N MET A 10 2.05 -12.90 20.68
CA MET A 10 1.81 -12.27 19.38
C MET A 10 0.34 -12.30 18.95
N PHE A 11 -0.36 -13.41 19.20
CA PHE A 11 -1.74 -13.61 18.74
C PHE A 11 -2.78 -13.51 19.86
N ASN A 12 -2.35 -13.18 21.09
CA ASN A 12 -3.20 -13.13 22.26
C ASN A 12 -4.02 -14.42 22.48
N VAL A 13 -3.36 -15.57 22.31
CA VAL A 13 -3.96 -16.90 22.49
C VAL A 13 -3.40 -17.55 23.75
N PRO A 14 -4.24 -18.09 24.66
CA PRO A 14 -3.74 -18.79 25.85
C PRO A 14 -2.82 -19.96 25.50
N LYS A 15 -1.72 -20.11 26.24
CA LYS A 15 -0.75 -21.22 26.03
C LYS A 15 -1.41 -22.60 26.10
N THR A 16 -2.38 -22.78 27.01
CA THR A 16 -3.15 -24.02 27.17
C THR A 16 -3.91 -24.40 25.91
N THR A 17 -4.53 -23.42 25.26
CA THR A 17 -5.21 -23.59 23.96
C THR A 17 -4.20 -23.99 22.87
N LEU A 18 -3.04 -23.34 22.82
CA LEU A 18 -2.00 -23.67 21.84
C LEU A 18 -1.42 -25.08 22.03
N TYR A 19 -1.27 -25.54 23.28
CA TYR A 19 -0.85 -26.92 23.55
C TYR A 19 -1.88 -27.94 23.05
N GLY A 20 -3.17 -27.71 23.26
CA GLY A 20 -4.23 -28.56 22.70
C GLY A 20 -4.25 -28.55 21.16
N TRP A 21 -3.97 -27.39 20.54
CA TRP A 21 -3.93 -27.28 19.08
C TRP A 21 -2.75 -28.00 18.43
N LYS A 22 -1.66 -28.29 19.16
CA LYS A 22 -0.58 -29.14 18.61
C LYS A 22 -1.10 -30.52 18.19
N THR A 23 -2.08 -31.07 18.90
CA THR A 23 -2.63 -32.40 18.66
C THR A 23 -3.95 -32.34 17.89
N GLU A 24 -4.84 -31.43 18.27
CA GLU A 24 -6.21 -31.38 17.71
C GLU A 24 -6.29 -30.61 16.40
N ARG A 25 -5.38 -29.65 16.18
CA ARG A 25 -5.37 -28.74 15.02
C ARG A 25 -3.93 -28.45 14.55
N PRO A 26 -3.12 -29.47 14.22
CA PRO A 26 -1.69 -29.33 14.00
C PRO A 26 -1.35 -28.31 12.89
N LYS A 27 -2.15 -28.24 11.82
CA LYS A 27 -1.96 -27.27 10.73
C LYS A 27 -2.14 -25.81 11.17
N VAL A 28 -3.08 -25.55 12.09
CA VAL A 28 -3.31 -24.20 12.64
C VAL A 28 -2.13 -23.82 13.54
N TYR A 29 -1.65 -24.77 14.35
CA TYR A 29 -0.48 -24.55 15.18
C TYR A 29 0.78 -24.26 14.35
N GLU A 30 1.02 -25.02 13.29
CA GLU A 30 2.17 -24.84 12.38
C GLU A 30 2.13 -23.50 11.64
N TYR A 31 0.93 -23.08 11.19
CA TYR A 31 0.74 -21.76 10.60
C TYR A 31 1.13 -20.63 11.58
N LEU A 32 0.68 -20.70 12.83
CA LEU A 32 1.04 -19.74 13.86
C LEU A 32 2.54 -19.80 14.20
N ALA A 33 3.12 -21.00 14.23
CA ALA A 33 4.54 -21.20 14.52
C ALA A 33 5.46 -20.66 13.41
N THR A 34 4.98 -20.53 12.18
CA THR A 34 5.76 -20.00 11.04
C THR A 34 5.42 -18.55 10.71
N ALA A 35 4.55 -17.91 11.51
CA ALA A 35 4.12 -16.53 11.25
C ALA A 35 5.27 -15.52 11.30
N ASP A 36 6.28 -15.73 12.16
CA ASP A 36 7.46 -14.87 12.25
C ASP A 36 8.36 -14.96 11.01
N GLU A 37 8.57 -16.15 10.45
CA GLU A 37 9.36 -16.29 9.22
C GLU A 37 8.69 -15.58 8.04
N GLN A 38 7.36 -15.67 7.95
CA GLN A 38 6.59 -14.91 6.96
C GLN A 38 6.68 -13.40 7.24
N PHE A 39 6.49 -12.97 8.49
CA PHE A 39 6.56 -11.57 8.90
C PHE A 39 7.94 -10.96 8.65
N LEU A 40 9.02 -11.66 8.99
CA LEU A 40 10.40 -11.25 8.73
C LEU A 40 10.66 -11.14 7.23
N LYS A 41 10.23 -12.12 6.42
CA LYS A 41 10.37 -12.05 4.96
C LYS A 41 9.63 -10.85 4.37
N TYR A 42 8.37 -10.61 4.78
CA TYR A 42 7.61 -9.45 4.32
C TYR A 42 8.24 -8.13 4.79
N ARG A 43 8.78 -8.10 6.01
CA ARG A 43 9.50 -6.94 6.55
C ARG A 43 10.74 -6.63 5.72
N GLU A 44 11.54 -7.62 5.36
CA GLU A 44 12.72 -7.43 4.51
C GLU A 44 12.33 -6.91 3.13
N VAL A 45 11.27 -7.46 2.53
CA VAL A 45 10.74 -6.97 1.24
C VAL A 45 10.26 -5.53 1.37
N ASN A 46 9.54 -5.17 2.43
CA ASN A 46 9.08 -3.79 2.64
C ASN A 46 10.26 -2.82 2.79
N ILE A 47 11.30 -3.21 3.56
CA ILE A 47 12.53 -2.42 3.68
C ILE A 47 13.21 -2.25 2.31
N LEU A 48 13.25 -3.31 1.50
CA LEU A 48 13.82 -3.25 0.16
C LEU A 48 13.03 -2.30 -0.74
N LEU A 49 11.69 -2.33 -0.70
CA LEU A 49 10.83 -1.43 -1.47
C LEU A 49 10.99 0.03 -1.04
N ASP A 50 11.09 0.29 0.26
CA ASP A 50 11.34 1.64 0.78
C ASP A 50 12.73 2.17 0.41
N ARG A 51 13.76 1.31 0.43
CA ARG A 51 15.10 1.68 -0.06
C ARG A 51 15.09 1.92 -1.56
N TYR A 52 14.38 1.08 -2.31
CA TYR A 52 14.22 1.22 -3.75
C TYR A 52 13.66 2.61 -4.08
N ILE A 53 12.50 2.98 -3.52
CA ILE A 53 11.84 4.24 -3.89
C ILE A 53 12.67 5.48 -3.52
N GLN A 54 13.43 5.42 -2.43
CA GLN A 54 14.35 6.49 -2.02
C GLN A 54 15.58 6.62 -2.93
N SER A 55 15.94 5.55 -3.66
CA SER A 55 17.08 5.52 -4.57
C SER A 55 16.73 5.94 -6.00
N VAL A 56 15.45 6.00 -6.37
CA VAL A 56 15.03 6.37 -7.72
C VAL A 56 15.16 7.88 -7.92
N VAL A 57 16.03 8.27 -8.86
CA VAL A 57 16.33 9.69 -9.13
C VAL A 57 15.32 10.33 -10.10
N ASN A 58 14.64 9.52 -10.92
CA ASN A 58 13.79 9.99 -12.03
C ASN A 58 12.32 9.55 -11.88
N ILE A 59 11.78 9.54 -10.66
CA ILE A 59 10.33 9.34 -10.50
C ILE A 59 9.60 10.52 -11.11
N ASP A 60 8.54 10.23 -11.86
CA ASP A 60 7.64 11.27 -12.32
C ASP A 60 6.93 11.91 -11.13
N ILE A 61 7.27 13.17 -10.91
CA ILE A 61 6.87 13.88 -9.72
C ILE A 61 5.48 14.46 -9.90
N PHE A 62 4.59 14.16 -8.95
CA PHE A 62 3.24 14.67 -8.88
C PHE A 62 3.19 16.00 -8.12
N GLU A 63 2.25 16.85 -8.50
CA GLU A 63 1.80 17.96 -7.68
C GLU A 63 0.87 17.47 -6.58
N TYR A 64 0.81 18.20 -5.47
CA TYR A 64 -0.13 17.90 -4.39
C TYR A 64 -1.57 17.69 -4.89
N LYS A 65 -2.05 18.60 -5.76
CA LYS A 65 -3.40 18.56 -6.32
C LYS A 65 -3.65 17.33 -7.18
N GLU A 66 -2.63 16.80 -7.84
CA GLU A 66 -2.74 15.60 -8.65
C GLU A 66 -2.95 14.36 -7.77
N LEU A 67 -2.17 14.21 -6.69
CA LEU A 67 -2.34 13.10 -5.75
C LEU A 67 -3.65 13.20 -4.96
N GLU A 68 -4.03 14.43 -4.59
CA GLU A 68 -5.34 14.70 -4.00
C GLU A 68 -6.46 14.26 -4.94
N TYR A 69 -6.33 14.51 -6.24
CA TYR A 69 -7.30 14.09 -7.24
C TYR A 69 -7.37 12.56 -7.39
N ILE A 70 -6.22 11.87 -7.45
CA ILE A 70 -6.19 10.39 -7.48
C ILE A 70 -6.95 9.80 -6.28
N LEU A 71 -6.74 10.35 -5.08
CA LEU A 71 -7.44 9.95 -3.86
C LEU A 71 -8.95 10.22 -3.93
N GLN A 72 -9.38 11.34 -4.53
CA GLN A 72 -10.81 11.65 -4.71
C GLN A 72 -11.53 10.65 -5.63
N LEU A 73 -10.84 10.10 -6.64
CA LEU A 73 -11.39 9.08 -7.54
C LEU A 73 -11.50 7.69 -6.89
N ASN A 74 -11.13 7.56 -5.61
CA ASN A 74 -10.99 6.29 -4.90
C ASN A 74 -10.19 5.26 -5.71
N GLN A 75 -9.04 5.66 -6.26
CA GLN A 75 -8.13 4.80 -7.05
C GLN A 75 -7.04 4.13 -6.21
N GLU A 76 -7.36 3.83 -4.95
CA GLU A 76 -6.57 2.97 -4.06
C GLU A 76 -7.10 1.52 -4.06
N ASN A 77 -6.30 0.58 -3.53
CA ASN A 77 -6.62 -0.85 -3.42
C ASN A 77 -6.68 -1.59 -4.76
N LEU A 78 -5.88 -1.18 -5.74
CA LEU A 78 -5.70 -1.97 -6.96
C LEU A 78 -4.98 -3.28 -6.61
N LYS A 79 -5.41 -4.38 -7.22
CA LYS A 79 -4.68 -5.65 -7.16
C LYS A 79 -3.45 -5.57 -8.07
N ILE A 80 -2.47 -6.45 -7.84
CA ILE A 80 -1.23 -6.48 -8.62
C ILE A 80 -1.52 -6.60 -10.13
N GLU A 81 -2.51 -7.39 -10.52
CA GLU A 81 -2.89 -7.58 -11.92
C GLU A 81 -3.46 -6.30 -12.56
N ASP A 82 -4.09 -5.44 -11.74
CA ASP A 82 -4.62 -4.16 -12.20
C ASP A 82 -3.55 -3.05 -12.25
N LEU A 83 -2.43 -3.22 -11.53
CA LEU A 83 -1.38 -2.20 -11.45
C LEU A 83 -0.64 -2.00 -12.77
N GLU A 84 -0.44 -3.04 -13.57
CA GLU A 84 0.16 -2.89 -14.90
C GLU A 84 -0.58 -1.83 -15.74
N ASN A 85 -1.91 -1.78 -15.55
CA ASN A 85 -2.84 -0.90 -16.22
C ASN A 85 -3.34 0.26 -15.33
N PHE A 86 -2.58 0.66 -14.30
CA PHE A 86 -3.01 1.71 -13.34
C PHE A 86 -3.45 2.99 -14.07
N HIS A 87 -2.67 3.47 -15.02
CA HIS A 87 -3.01 4.64 -15.85
C HIS A 87 -4.36 4.49 -16.60
N LEU A 88 -4.63 3.31 -17.17
CA LEU A 88 -5.92 3.01 -17.83
C LEU A 88 -7.08 3.02 -16.83
N LYS A 89 -6.92 2.35 -15.69
CA LYS A 89 -7.94 2.35 -14.63
C LYS A 89 -8.23 3.77 -14.17
N PHE A 90 -7.18 4.56 -13.96
CA PHE A 90 -7.28 5.96 -13.56
C PHE A 90 -8.12 6.76 -14.55
N ILE A 91 -7.77 6.75 -15.84
CA ILE A 91 -8.47 7.55 -16.86
C ILE A 91 -9.92 7.08 -17.06
N GLU A 92 -10.19 5.79 -16.96
CA GLU A 92 -11.56 5.26 -17.01
C GLU A 92 -12.44 5.82 -15.89
N LYS A 93 -11.92 5.95 -14.66
CA LYS A 93 -12.66 6.58 -13.56
C LYS A 93 -12.75 8.09 -13.71
N SER A 94 -11.68 8.74 -14.16
CA SER A 94 -11.70 10.20 -14.32
C SER A 94 -12.74 10.62 -15.36
N ILE A 95 -12.86 9.92 -16.49
CA ILE A 95 -13.88 10.18 -17.53
C ILE A 95 -15.31 9.93 -17.02
N LYS A 96 -15.51 8.95 -16.12
CA LYS A 96 -16.83 8.70 -15.53
C LYS A 96 -17.27 9.83 -14.59
N ILE A 97 -16.33 10.47 -13.91
CA ILE A 97 -16.60 11.51 -12.90
C ILE A 97 -16.61 12.90 -13.55
N GLU A 98 -15.68 13.17 -14.45
CA GLU A 98 -15.61 14.38 -15.25
C GLU A 98 -16.16 14.09 -16.64
N LYS A 99 -17.31 14.69 -17.00
CA LYS A 99 -17.95 14.52 -18.31
C LYS A 99 -17.02 14.80 -19.51
N GLU A 100 -15.87 15.47 -19.29
CA GLU A 100 -14.73 15.55 -20.20
C GLU A 100 -13.41 15.53 -19.40
N PRO A 101 -12.35 14.83 -19.86
CA PRO A 101 -11.06 14.81 -19.17
C PRO A 101 -10.38 16.17 -19.29
N LYS A 102 -10.28 16.91 -18.17
CA LYS A 102 -9.47 18.13 -18.11
C LYS A 102 -8.00 17.80 -18.36
N THR A 103 -7.23 18.77 -18.85
CA THR A 103 -5.78 18.67 -19.11
C THR A 103 -4.99 18.06 -17.94
N ASN A 104 -5.47 18.26 -16.70
CA ASN A 104 -4.89 17.67 -15.50
C ASN A 104 -4.98 16.13 -15.44
N ALA A 105 -6.08 15.52 -15.89
CA ALA A 105 -6.23 14.06 -15.89
C ALA A 105 -5.25 13.40 -16.88
N LEU A 106 -5.04 14.01 -18.05
CA LEU A 106 -4.06 13.54 -19.03
C LEU A 106 -2.61 13.61 -18.52
N ASN A 107 -2.27 14.64 -17.74
CA ASN A 107 -0.94 14.73 -17.12
C ASN A 107 -0.74 13.64 -16.06
N ILE A 108 -1.74 13.40 -15.20
CA ILE A 108 -1.71 12.34 -14.21
C ILE A 108 -1.60 10.96 -14.88
N TYR A 109 -2.37 10.75 -15.95
CA TYR A 109 -2.30 9.53 -16.75
C TYR A 109 -0.88 9.23 -17.21
N LYS A 110 -0.19 10.22 -17.83
CA LYS A 110 1.18 10.04 -18.34
C LYS A 110 2.16 9.73 -17.21
N LYS A 111 2.06 10.43 -16.08
CA LYS A 111 2.91 10.16 -14.91
C LYS A 111 2.68 8.74 -14.40
N LEU A 112 1.43 8.31 -14.26
CA LEU A 112 1.08 6.94 -13.86
C LEU A 112 1.54 5.89 -14.88
N GLU A 113 1.51 6.20 -16.18
CA GLU A 113 1.97 5.30 -17.25
C GLU A 113 3.46 5.02 -17.15
N ASN A 114 4.24 6.08 -16.94
CA ASN A 114 5.70 6.06 -16.84
C ASN A 114 6.26 5.38 -15.58
N LEU A 115 5.47 5.28 -14.51
CA LEU A 115 5.87 4.51 -13.33
C LEU A 115 6.03 3.03 -13.71
N ASN A 116 7.10 2.40 -13.25
CA ASN A 116 7.22 0.95 -13.38
C ASN A 116 6.33 0.21 -12.37
N LEU A 117 6.24 -1.12 -12.48
CA LEU A 117 5.35 -1.91 -11.65
C LEU A 117 5.63 -1.77 -10.14
N ILE A 118 6.91 -1.68 -9.75
CA ILE A 118 7.32 -1.51 -8.35
C ILE A 118 6.89 -0.14 -7.83
N GLU A 119 7.09 0.91 -8.62
CA GLU A 119 6.69 2.28 -8.27
C GLU A 119 5.18 2.42 -8.17
N LYS A 120 4.44 1.83 -9.13
CA LYS A 120 2.98 1.74 -9.11
C LYS A 120 2.48 1.02 -7.86
N TYR A 121 3.13 -0.08 -7.47
CA TYR A 121 2.80 -0.81 -6.25
C TYR A 121 3.00 0.05 -5.00
N ILE A 122 4.18 0.68 -4.86
CA ILE A 122 4.50 1.53 -3.71
C ILE A 122 3.55 2.72 -3.63
N LEU A 123 3.23 3.35 -4.77
CA LEU A 123 2.25 4.44 -4.85
C LEU A 123 0.86 3.96 -4.39
N ASN A 124 0.36 2.84 -4.91
CA ASN A 124 -0.94 2.29 -4.55
C ASN A 124 -1.06 1.97 -3.04
N GLU A 125 -0.05 1.33 -2.44
CA GLU A 125 -0.05 1.02 -1.00
C GLU A 125 -0.02 2.28 -0.12
N ARG A 126 0.73 3.31 -0.55
CA ARG A 126 0.81 4.57 0.18
C ARG A 126 -0.47 5.41 0.01
N LEU A 127 -1.08 5.43 -1.17
CA LEU A 127 -2.40 6.04 -1.41
C LEU A 127 -3.47 5.38 -0.52
N LYS A 128 -3.46 4.05 -0.42
CA LYS A 128 -4.34 3.32 0.50
C LYS A 128 -4.14 3.75 1.96
N THR A 129 -2.89 3.78 2.43
CA THR A 129 -2.54 4.23 3.79
C THR A 129 -3.04 5.66 4.06
N VAL A 130 -2.88 6.55 3.09
CA VAL A 130 -3.37 7.93 3.17
C VAL A 130 -4.90 7.98 3.20
N SER A 131 -5.60 7.24 2.34
CA SER A 131 -7.07 7.14 2.32
C SER A 131 -7.63 6.67 3.67
N GLU A 132 -7.01 5.65 4.28
CA GLU A 132 -7.39 5.16 5.61
C GLU A 132 -7.17 6.19 6.71
N LYS A 133 -6.03 6.91 6.69
CA LYS A 133 -5.72 7.94 7.69
C LYS A 133 -6.58 9.18 7.56
N ILE A 134 -6.89 9.63 6.34
CA ILE A 134 -7.78 10.78 6.11
C ILE A 134 -9.17 10.54 6.70
N LYS A 135 -9.68 9.29 6.69
CA LYS A 135 -10.97 8.96 7.31
C LYS A 135 -11.01 9.26 8.81
N THR A 136 -9.87 9.14 9.49
CA THR A 136 -9.74 9.38 10.95
C THR A 136 -9.23 10.78 11.30
N LYS A 137 -8.46 11.42 10.40
CA LYS A 137 -7.78 12.71 10.61
C LYS A 137 -8.00 13.65 9.41
N LYS A 138 -9.26 14.06 9.18
CA LYS A 138 -9.65 14.83 7.98
C LYS A 138 -8.90 16.16 7.85
N ASP A 139 -8.66 16.85 8.96
CA ASP A 139 -8.02 18.17 8.98
C ASP A 139 -6.51 18.12 8.69
N GLU A 140 -5.90 16.93 8.70
CA GLU A 140 -4.47 16.72 8.44
C GLU A 140 -4.20 16.23 7.01
N LYS A 141 -5.18 16.26 6.10
CA LYS A 141 -5.08 15.69 4.75
C LYS A 141 -3.81 16.09 4.00
N GLU A 142 -3.50 17.38 3.94
CA GLU A 142 -2.32 17.88 3.23
C GLU A 142 -1.02 17.34 3.83
N SER A 143 -0.92 17.36 5.16
CA SER A 143 0.22 16.84 5.91
C SER A 143 0.41 15.34 5.67
N LEU A 144 -0.67 14.56 5.68
CA LEU A 144 -0.64 13.13 5.41
C LEU A 144 -0.14 12.82 4.00
N ILE A 145 -0.64 13.53 2.99
CA ILE A 145 -0.20 13.38 1.60
C ILE A 145 1.29 13.69 1.50
N LYS A 146 1.74 14.84 2.02
CA LYS A 146 3.15 15.23 2.00
C LYS A 146 4.06 14.27 2.74
N HIS A 147 3.59 13.67 3.84
CA HIS A 147 4.38 12.75 4.64
C HIS A 147 4.54 11.38 3.96
N TYR A 148 3.42 10.76 3.55
CA TYR A 148 3.43 9.38 3.04
C TYR A 148 3.82 9.29 1.57
N LEU A 149 3.60 10.35 0.78
CA LEU A 149 3.88 10.38 -0.65
C LEU A 149 5.07 11.30 -0.99
N LYS A 150 5.95 11.61 -0.02
CA LYS A 150 7.06 12.55 -0.20
C LYS A 150 7.96 12.22 -1.40
N GLU A 151 8.23 10.94 -1.69
CA GLU A 151 9.04 10.53 -2.84
C GLU A 151 8.32 10.73 -4.19
N PHE A 152 7.00 10.90 -4.18
CA PHE A 152 6.18 11.16 -5.37
C PHE A 152 5.76 12.63 -5.50
N ILE A 153 6.12 13.50 -4.56
CA ILE A 153 5.72 14.91 -4.54
C ILE A 153 6.92 15.79 -4.81
N LYS A 154 6.70 16.86 -5.57
CA LYS A 154 7.72 17.89 -5.77
C LYS A 154 7.86 18.68 -4.50
N ASN A 155 9.01 18.57 -3.84
CA ASN A 155 9.39 19.44 -2.72
C ASN A 155 9.43 20.90 -3.17
#